data_AF-A0A2X1UME0-F1
#
_entry.id   AF-A0A2X1UME0-F1
#
_cell.length_a   1.000
_cell.length_b   1.000
_cell.length_c   1.000
_cell.angle_alpha   90.00
_cell.angle_beta   90.00
_cell.angle_gamma   90.00
#
_symmetry.space_group_name_H-M   'P 1'
#
loop_
_entity.id
_entity.type
_entity.pdbx_description
1 polymer ?
#
loop_
_entity_poly.entity_id
_entity_poly.type
_entity_poly.pdbx_seq_one_letter_code
_entity_poly.pdbx_strand_id
1 'polypeptide(L)'
;MSLDDARAWVLRFVQWYNTVHRHSQLNYVTPQQRHEGKDREILAKRHKVLANAKRDNPMRWGSRAVRNCTPLGVVTLNPENDIKVKKQLKILSMSDNYLDKYR
;
A
#
# COMPACT_ATOMS: atom_id res chain seq x y z
N MET A 1 8.94 -26.12 22.91
CA MET A 1 9.34 -25.34 21.72
C MET A 1 10.72 -24.77 21.99
N SER A 2 11.72 -25.14 21.19
CA SER A 2 13.09 -24.61 21.30
C SER A 2 13.19 -23.21 20.65
N LEU A 3 14.31 -22.52 20.87
CA LEU A 3 14.60 -21.26 20.18
C LEU A 3 14.64 -21.44 18.65
N ASP A 4 15.18 -22.57 18.19
CA ASP A 4 15.28 -22.87 16.76
C ASP A 4 13.92 -23.19 16.15
N ASP A 5 13.05 -23.88 16.89
CA ASP A 5 11.66 -24.09 16.46
C ASP A 5 10.92 -22.76 16.29
N ALA A 6 11.09 -21.83 17.24
CA ALA A 6 10.48 -20.51 17.19
C ALA A 6 11.00 -19.71 15.97
N ARG A 7 12.32 -19.71 15.74
CA ARG A 7 12.93 -19.05 14.57
C ARG A 7 12.41 -19.63 13.25
N ALA A 8 12.36 -20.95 13.15
CA ALA A 8 11.87 -21.62 11.95
C ALA A 8 10.39 -21.29 11.69
N TRP A 9 9.57 -21.22 12.75
CA TRP A 9 8.18 -20.81 12.63
C TRP A 9 8.05 -19.35 12.15
N VAL A 10 8.77 -18.41 12.76
CA VAL A 10 8.73 -16.99 12.36
C VAL A 10 9.16 -16.81 10.92
N LEU A 11 10.22 -17.50 10.48
CA LEU A 11 10.70 -17.42 9.10
C LEU A 11 9.61 -17.85 8.10
N ARG A 12 8.96 -18.98 8.36
CA ARG A 12 7.85 -19.47 7.51
C ARG A 12 6.67 -18.52 7.53
N PHE A 13 6.33 -17.98 8.70
CA PHE A 13 5.25 -17.02 8.84
C PHE A 13 5.51 -15.74 8.03
N VAL A 14 6.68 -15.13 8.16
CA VAL A 14 7.04 -13.89 7.45
C VAL A 14 7.03 -14.11 5.94
N GLN A 15 7.57 -15.24 5.47
CA GLN A 15 7.55 -15.58 4.06
C GLN A 15 6.10 -15.72 3.55
N TRP A 16 5.25 -16.46 4.25
CA TRP A 16 3.84 -16.62 3.87
C TRP A 16 3.08 -15.28 3.93
N TYR A 17 3.26 -14.50 4.99
CA TYR A 17 2.60 -13.21 5.21
C TYR A 17 2.88 -12.22 4.08
N ASN A 18 4.13 -12.17 3.62
CA ASN A 18 4.58 -11.23 2.60
C ASN A 18 4.27 -11.68 1.17
N THR A 19 4.30 -12.99 0.90
CA THR A 19 4.31 -13.52 -0.47
C THR A 19 3.02 -14.24 -0.87
N VAL A 20 2.25 -14.75 0.10
CA VAL A 20 1.06 -15.58 -0.14
C VAL A 20 -0.21 -14.94 0.42
N HIS A 21 -0.17 -14.49 1.68
CA HIS A 21 -1.35 -13.95 2.36
C HIS A 21 -1.80 -12.63 1.75
N ARG A 22 -3.09 -12.55 1.40
CA ARG A 22 -3.71 -11.35 0.81
C ARG A 22 -4.44 -10.56 1.88
N HIS A 23 -3.99 -9.33 2.10
CA HIS A 23 -4.48 -8.49 3.19
C HIS A 23 -5.69 -7.69 2.76
N SER A 24 -6.75 -7.70 3.57
CA SER A 24 -7.99 -6.95 3.30
C SER A 24 -7.72 -5.45 3.19
N GLN A 25 -6.85 -4.91 4.05
CA GLN A 25 -6.43 -3.51 3.99
C GLN A 25 -5.74 -3.15 2.67
N LEU A 26 -5.08 -4.11 2.01
CA LEU A 26 -4.44 -3.93 0.71
C LEU A 26 -5.38 -4.28 -0.46
N ASN A 27 -6.70 -4.27 -0.28
CA ASN A 27 -7.65 -4.75 -1.28
C ASN A 27 -7.31 -6.18 -1.78
N TYR A 28 -6.87 -7.04 -0.87
CA TYR A 28 -6.49 -8.43 -1.14
C TYR A 28 -5.37 -8.58 -2.19
N VAL A 29 -4.32 -7.75 -2.09
CA VAL A 29 -2.99 -8.05 -2.66
C VAL A 29 -2.02 -8.46 -1.55
N THR A 30 -0.91 -9.08 -1.92
CA THR A 30 0.15 -9.40 -0.95
C THR A 30 1.03 -8.18 -0.67
N PRO A 31 1.70 -8.10 0.49
CA PRO A 31 2.63 -7.01 0.78
C PRO A 31 3.74 -6.92 -0.27
N GLN A 32 4.28 -8.05 -0.73
CA GLN A 32 5.29 -8.09 -1.79
C GLN A 32 4.76 -7.51 -3.11
N GLN A 33 3.55 -7.89 -3.55
CA GLN A 33 2.95 -7.36 -4.77
C GLN A 33 2.79 -5.84 -4.73
N ARG A 34 2.40 -5.30 -3.57
CA ARG A 34 2.34 -3.85 -3.37
C ARG A 34 3.72 -3.22 -3.38
N HIS A 35 4.68 -3.83 -2.68
CA HIS A 35 6.05 -3.32 -2.62
C HIS A 35 6.69 -3.23 -4.01
N GLU A 36 6.41 -4.21 -4.87
CA GLU A 36 6.85 -4.25 -6.27
C GLU A 36 5.99 -3.36 -7.21
N GLY A 37 4.96 -2.67 -6.69
CA GLY A 37 4.07 -1.80 -7.47
C GLY A 37 3.10 -2.55 -8.41
N LYS A 38 3.01 -3.87 -8.30
CA LYS A 38 2.12 -4.73 -9.13
C LYS A 38 0.65 -4.64 -8.73
N ASP A 39 0.35 -4.08 -7.56
CA ASP A 39 -1.00 -3.91 -7.05
C ASP A 39 -1.89 -3.11 -8.01
N ARG A 40 -1.33 -2.09 -8.68
CA ARG A 40 -2.04 -1.26 -9.67
C ARG A 40 -2.66 -2.09 -10.79
N GLU A 41 -1.85 -2.93 -11.44
CA GLU A 41 -2.31 -3.77 -12.55
C GLU A 41 -3.30 -4.84 -12.07
N ILE A 42 -2.99 -5.50 -10.95
CA ILE A 42 -3.85 -6.54 -10.35
C ILE A 42 -5.24 -5.99 -10.04
N LEU A 43 -5.30 -4.81 -9.43
CA LEU A 43 -6.54 -4.17 -9.01
C LEU A 43 -7.33 -3.64 -10.21
N ALA A 44 -6.67 -3.06 -11.21
CA ALA A 44 -7.32 -2.64 -12.45
C ALA A 44 -7.98 -3.81 -13.20
N LYS A 45 -7.26 -4.94 -13.34
CA LYS A 45 -7.79 -6.17 -13.95
C LYS A 45 -8.99 -6.70 -13.17
N ARG A 46 -8.90 -6.72 -11.83
CA ARG A 46 -10.00 -7.17 -10.96
C ARG A 46 -11.23 -6.29 -11.10
N HIS A 47 -11.06 -4.97 -11.14
CA HIS A 47 -12.17 -4.04 -11.34
C HIS A 47 -12.90 -4.34 -12.65
N LYS A 48 -12.17 -4.54 -13.76
CA LYS A 48 -12.74 -4.87 -15.07
C LYS A 48 -13.58 -6.15 -15.01
N VAL A 49 -13.08 -7.20 -14.35
CA VAL A 49 -13.81 -8.46 -14.19
C VAL A 49 -15.10 -8.26 -13.39
N LEU A 50 -15.04 -7.55 -12.26
CA LEU A 50 -16.22 -7.31 -11.43
C LEU A 50 -17.25 -6.42 -12.11
N ALA A 51 -16.81 -5.39 -12.85
CA ALA A 51 -17.67 -4.52 -13.62
C ALA A 51 -18.41 -5.30 -14.73
N ASN A 52 -17.69 -6.15 -15.47
CA ASN A 52 -18.31 -7.02 -16.48
C ASN A 52 -19.32 -7.97 -15.84
N ALA A 53 -18.94 -8.66 -14.75
CA ALA A 53 -19.86 -9.57 -14.06
C ALA A 53 -21.12 -8.87 -13.54
N LYS A 54 -21.00 -7.62 -13.04
CA LYS A 54 -22.15 -6.81 -12.64
C LYS A 54 -23.03 -6.42 -13.83
N ARG A 55 -22.42 -6.05 -14.97
CA ARG A 55 -23.16 -5.71 -16.20
C ARG A 55 -23.95 -6.91 -16.72
N ASP A 56 -23.33 -8.09 -16.71
CA ASP A 56 -23.93 -9.30 -17.25
C ASP A 56 -25.03 -9.85 -16.34
N ASN A 57 -24.94 -9.62 -15.02
CA ASN A 57 -25.90 -10.12 -14.02
C ASN A 57 -26.22 -9.06 -12.95
N PRO A 58 -26.93 -7.96 -13.31
CA PRO A 58 -27.13 -6.83 -12.41
C PRO A 58 -27.95 -7.18 -11.16
N MET A 59 -28.90 -8.12 -11.25
CA MET A 59 -29.73 -8.55 -10.13
C MET A 59 -28.94 -9.12 -8.94
N ARG A 60 -27.77 -9.73 -9.20
CA ARG A 60 -26.89 -10.24 -8.13
C ARG A 60 -26.30 -9.11 -7.27
N TRP A 61 -26.11 -7.93 -7.85
CA TRP A 61 -25.57 -6.76 -7.15
C TRP A 61 -26.65 -5.81 -6.63
N GLY A 62 -27.81 -5.77 -7.28
CA GLY A 62 -28.84 -4.76 -7.02
C GLY A 62 -28.25 -3.35 -7.18
N SER A 63 -28.49 -2.48 -6.19
CA SER A 63 -27.94 -1.12 -6.17
C SER A 63 -26.46 -1.04 -5.75
N ARG A 64 -25.85 -2.13 -5.25
CA ARG A 64 -24.50 -2.09 -4.69
C ARG A 64 -23.44 -1.87 -5.78
N ALA A 65 -22.45 -1.02 -5.50
CA ALA A 65 -21.26 -0.89 -6.34
C ALA A 65 -20.43 -2.20 -6.34
N VAL A 66 -19.52 -2.32 -7.30
CA VAL A 66 -18.49 -3.36 -7.25
C VAL A 66 -17.51 -3.08 -6.11
N ARG A 67 -16.82 -4.12 -5.63
CA ARG A 67 -15.84 -3.98 -4.54
C ARG A 67 -14.77 -2.94 -4.91
N ASN A 68 -14.34 -2.17 -3.91
CA ASN A 68 -13.23 -1.25 -4.07
C ASN A 68 -11.98 -1.96 -4.59
N CYS A 69 -11.46 -1.49 -5.72
CA CYS A 69 -10.24 -1.96 -6.35
C CYS A 69 -9.31 -0.78 -6.62
N THR A 70 -9.32 0.27 -5.78
CA THR A 70 -8.38 1.36 -5.90
C THR A 70 -7.02 0.96 -5.29
N PRO A 71 -5.90 1.20 -5.99
CA PRO A 71 -4.58 1.04 -5.38
C PRO A 71 -4.45 1.99 -4.19
N LEU A 72 -3.76 1.53 -3.15
CA LEU A 72 -3.48 2.40 -2.02
C LEU A 72 -2.37 3.40 -2.39
N GLY A 73 -2.48 4.61 -1.87
CA GLY A 73 -1.45 5.63 -2.02
C GLY A 73 -0.14 5.27 -1.31
N VAL A 74 0.84 6.17 -1.41
CA VAL A 74 2.09 6.07 -0.65
C VAL A 74 1.77 6.09 0.83
N VAL A 75 2.32 5.13 1.57
CA VAL A 75 2.24 5.06 3.04
C VAL A 75 3.66 4.84 3.56
N THR A 76 3.99 5.51 4.66
CA THR A 76 5.30 5.41 5.30
C THR A 76 5.18 4.70 6.64
N LEU A 77 6.10 3.79 6.90
CA LEU A 77 6.28 3.24 8.24
C LEU A 77 7.01 4.31 9.06
N ASN A 78 6.38 4.82 10.12
CA ASN A 78 6.89 5.91 10.98
C ASN A 78 6.85 7.31 10.32
N PRO A 79 5.66 7.88 10.10
CA PRO A 79 5.47 9.17 9.42
C PRO A 79 6.10 10.37 10.14
N GLU A 80 6.42 10.26 11.43
CA GLU A 80 7.11 11.29 12.20
C GLU A 80 8.50 11.62 11.66
N ASN A 81 9.15 10.67 10.98
CA ASN A 81 10.46 10.90 10.36
C ASN A 81 10.32 11.78 9.10
N ASP A 82 9.29 11.55 8.29
CA ASP A 82 8.96 12.42 7.15
C ASP A 82 8.63 13.84 7.61
N ILE A 83 7.93 13.98 8.74
CA ILE A 83 7.59 15.29 9.32
C ILE A 83 8.87 16.03 9.76
N LYS A 84 9.82 15.33 10.41
CA LYS A 84 11.12 15.90 10.80
C LYS A 84 11.91 16.35 9.57
N VAL A 85 11.99 15.51 8.54
CA VAL A 85 12.69 15.83 7.29
C VAL A 85 12.06 17.03 6.60
N LYS A 86 10.72 17.07 6.49
CA LYS A 86 9.99 18.23 5.91
C LYS A 86 10.21 19.51 6.72
N LYS A 87 10.25 19.42 8.05
CA LYS A 87 10.53 20.59 8.92
C LYS A 87 11.95 21.11 8.71
N GLN A 88 12.93 20.21 8.61
CA GLN A 88 14.33 20.58 8.35
C GLN A 88 14.49 21.21 6.95
N LEU A 89 13.89 20.62 5.92
CA LEU A 89 13.90 21.16 4.56
C LEU A 89 13.24 22.54 4.47
N LYS A 90 12.14 22.75 5.22
CA LYS A 90 11.49 24.06 5.30
C LYS A 90 12.41 25.11 5.92
N ILE A 91 13.10 24.77 7.01
CA ILE A 91 14.06 25.65 7.68
C ILE A 91 15.21 26.02 6.72
N LEU A 92 15.79 25.04 6.02
CA LEU A 92 16.86 25.26 5.05
C LEU A 92 16.40 26.12 3.86
N SER A 93 15.19 25.87 3.32
CA SER A 93 14.63 26.68 2.24
C SER A 93 14.32 28.13 2.65
N MET A 94 14.06 28.36 3.94
CA MET A 94 13.86 29.70 4.50
C MET A 94 15.18 30.43 4.70
N SER A 95 16.26 29.71 5.07
CA SER A 95 17.60 30.31 5.16
C SER A 95 18.21 30.63 3.81
N ASP A 96 18.00 29.79 2.79
CA ASP A 96 18.51 30.05 1.43
C ASP A 96 17.83 31.29 0.82
N ASN A 97 16.51 31.43 1.00
CA ASN A 97 15.78 32.66 0.64
C ASN A 97 16.24 33.89 1.43
N TYR A 98 16.64 33.72 2.70
CA TYR A 98 17.13 34.82 3.51
C TYR A 98 18.48 35.32 2.98
N LEU A 99 19.40 34.42 2.60
CA LEU A 99 20.70 34.79 2.03
C LEU A 99 20.59 35.40 0.63
N ASP A 100 19.69 34.90 -0.23
CA ASP A 100 19.45 35.46 -1.57
C ASP A 100 18.82 36.86 -1.53
N LYS A 101 18.15 37.25 -0.43
CA LYS A 101 17.62 38.61 -0.24
C LYS A 101 18.71 39.67 0.00
N TYR A 102 19.90 39.25 0.43
CA TYR A 102 21.03 40.14 0.73
C TYR A 102 22.18 40.02 -0.29
N ARG A 103 21.90 39.43 -1.44
CA ARG A 103 22.79 39.38 -2.61
C ARG A 103 22.38 40.44 -3.62
#